data_AF-A0A6N4TEH8-F1
#
_entry.id   AF-A0A6N4TEH8-F1
#
_cell.length_a   1.000
_cell.length_b   1.000
_cell.length_c   1.000
_cell.angle_alpha   90.00
_cell.angle_beta   90.00
_cell.angle_gamma   90.00
#
_symmetry.space_group_name_H-M   'P 1'
#
loop_
_entity.id
_entity.type
_entity.pdbx_description
1 polymer ?
#
loop_
_entity_poly.entity_id
_entity_poly.type
_entity_poly.pdbx_seq_one_letter_code
_entity_poly.pdbx_strand_id
1 'polypeptide(L)'
;MGNRADFIALVYTGVPGGKIPKAGKNTPPVFIVHASDDPKAPPVVAAKIYQQLLEGGAQAELHAFRRGDHGFGMTPASGSVRNWTSLYADWMRDLKLLDK
;
A
#
# COMPACT_ATOMS: atom_id res chain seq x y z
N MET A 1 19.81 17.42 -6.07
CA MET A 1 18.71 16.45 -6.20
C MET A 1 18.54 15.77 -4.85
N GLY A 2 17.34 15.80 -4.27
CA GLY A 2 17.11 15.31 -2.90
C GLY A 2 17.01 13.78 -2.87
N ASN A 3 17.69 13.14 -1.90
CA ASN A 3 17.71 11.68 -1.68
C ASN A 3 16.39 11.11 -1.11
N ARG A 4 15.22 11.67 -1.46
CA ARG A 4 13.93 11.12 -1.03
C ARG A 4 13.36 10.22 -2.12
N ALA A 5 12.71 9.12 -1.71
CA ALA A 5 11.97 8.29 -2.64
C ALA A 5 10.80 9.06 -3.28
N ASP A 6 10.45 8.72 -4.52
CA ASP A 6 9.29 9.30 -5.21
C ASP A 6 7.97 8.76 -4.68
N PHE A 7 7.96 7.52 -4.19
CA PHE A 7 6.81 6.88 -3.59
C PHE A 7 7.22 5.71 -2.67
N ILE A 8 6.25 5.20 -1.91
CA ILE A 8 6.38 3.96 -1.13
C ILE A 8 5.22 3.03 -1.52
N ALA A 9 5.50 1.76 -1.77
CA ALA A 9 4.47 0.75 -2.00
C ALA A 9 4.60 -0.36 -0.95
N LEU A 10 3.55 -0.56 -0.15
CA LEU A 10 3.46 -1.59 0.88
C LEU A 10 2.51 -2.70 0.39
N VAL A 11 3.08 -3.86 0.09
CA VAL A 11 2.33 -5.04 -0.36
C VAL A 11 2.34 -6.08 0.78
N TYR A 12 1.17 -6.53 1.24
CA TYR A 12 0.98 -7.45 2.38
C TYR A 12 1.54 -6.94 3.73
N THR A 13 1.75 -5.63 3.83
CA THR A 13 2.22 -4.87 5.01
C THR A 13 3.18 -5.64 5.94
N GLY A 14 4.39 -5.93 5.45
CA GLY A 14 5.50 -6.53 6.20
C GLY A 14 6.15 -5.61 7.25
N VAL A 15 5.36 -4.79 7.96
CA VAL A 15 5.85 -3.85 8.99
C VAL A 15 5.59 -4.46 10.38
N PRO A 16 6.62 -5.00 11.07
CA PRO A 16 6.44 -5.59 12.40
C PRO A 16 5.87 -4.56 13.38
N GLY A 17 4.73 -4.88 13.98
CA GLY A 17 4.08 -4.03 14.99
C GLY A 17 3.30 -2.82 14.46
N GLY A 18 3.17 -2.64 13.14
CA GLY A 18 2.28 -1.63 12.54
C GLY A 18 2.61 -0.18 12.89
N LYS A 19 3.88 0.11 13.18
CA LYS A 19 4.37 1.46 13.41
C LYS A 19 5.19 1.90 12.22
N ILE A 20 4.78 2.99 11.57
CA ILE A 20 5.65 3.71 10.64
C ILE A 20 6.25 4.91 11.38
N PRO A 21 7.55 4.90 11.70
CA PRO A 21 8.18 6.06 12.32
C PRO A 21 8.14 7.25 11.35
N LYS A 22 7.71 8.42 11.85
CA LYS A 22 7.78 9.71 11.14
C LYS A 22 6.92 9.83 9.87
N ALA A 23 5.69 9.30 9.91
CA ALA A 23 4.67 9.71 8.94
C ALA A 23 4.42 11.23 9.06
N GLY A 24 4.55 11.97 7.95
CA GLY A 24 4.47 13.42 7.93
C GLY A 24 4.28 14.00 6.53
N LYS A 25 4.08 15.31 6.40
CA LYS A 25 3.96 16.00 5.10
C LYS A 25 5.11 15.78 4.11
N ASN A 26 6.29 15.40 4.61
CA ASN A 26 7.47 15.10 3.80
C ASN A 26 7.57 13.62 3.39
N THR A 27 6.69 12.76 3.90
CA THR A 27 6.60 11.37 3.50
C THR A 27 6.17 11.31 2.02
N PRO A 28 6.87 10.53 1.19
CA PRO A 28 6.42 10.28 -0.19
C PRO A 28 5.02 9.68 -0.23
N PRO A 29 4.25 9.87 -1.32
CA PRO A 29 2.97 9.18 -1.50
C PRO A 29 3.08 7.68 -1.24
N VAL A 30 2.12 7.12 -0.50
CA VAL A 30 2.15 5.71 -0.08
C VAL A 30 0.97 4.95 -0.68
N PHE A 31 1.26 3.87 -1.40
CA PHE A 31 0.27 2.88 -1.80
C PHE A 31 0.31 1.68 -0.86
N ILE A 32 -0.84 1.20 -0.41
CA ILE A 32 -0.96 0.06 0.49
C ILE A 32 -1.96 -0.93 -0.11
N VAL A 33 -1.56 -2.20 -0.19
CA VAL A 33 -2.46 -3.29 -0.57
C VAL A 33 -2.34 -4.47 0.38
N HIS A 34 -3.49 -5.01 0.79
CA HIS A 34 -3.53 -6.12 1.76
C HIS A 34 -4.73 -7.05 1.51
N ALA A 35 -4.59 -8.33 1.87
CA ALA A 35 -5.68 -9.31 1.87
C ALA A 35 -6.13 -9.62 3.30
N SER A 36 -7.43 -9.60 3.56
CA SER A 36 -7.99 -9.80 4.91
C SER A 36 -7.90 -11.23 5.42
N ASP A 37 -7.69 -12.20 4.54
CA ASP A 37 -7.45 -13.60 4.88
C ASP A 37 -5.96 -13.95 4.96
N ASP A 38 -5.07 -12.96 4.94
CA ASP A 38 -3.64 -13.14 5.13
C ASP A 38 -3.34 -13.71 6.54
N PRO A 39 -2.82 -14.94 6.65
CA PRO A 39 -2.57 -15.57 7.94
C PRO A 39 -1.27 -15.09 8.60
N LYS A 40 -0.40 -14.37 7.87
CA LYS A 40 0.92 -13.92 8.32
C LYS A 40 0.92 -12.47 8.79
N ALA A 41 0.03 -11.64 8.25
CA ALA A 41 -0.08 -10.24 8.61
C ALA A 41 -1.55 -9.83 8.79
N PRO A 42 -1.98 -9.47 10.03
CA PRO A 42 -3.35 -9.07 10.27
C PRO A 42 -3.74 -7.83 9.45
N PRO A 43 -4.88 -7.83 8.73
CA PRO A 43 -5.29 -6.71 7.87
C PRO A 43 -5.48 -5.39 8.60
N VAL A 44 -5.75 -5.45 9.91
CA VAL A 44 -5.86 -4.26 10.78
C VAL A 44 -4.55 -3.47 10.80
N VAL A 45 -3.40 -4.10 10.56
CA VAL A 45 -2.10 -3.41 10.46
C VAL A 45 -2.09 -2.42 9.29
N ALA A 46 -2.56 -2.84 8.11
CA ALA A 46 -2.64 -1.96 6.94
C ALA A 46 -3.54 -0.74 7.19
N ALA A 47 -4.70 -0.94 7.82
CA ALA A 47 -5.62 0.14 8.18
C ALA A 47 -5.00 1.12 9.20
N LYS A 48 -4.28 0.62 10.21
CA LYS A 48 -3.58 1.45 11.19
C LYS A 48 -2.47 2.29 10.55
N ILE A 49 -1.72 1.70 9.63
CA ILE A 49 -0.67 2.41 8.88
C ILE A 49 -1.30 3.54 8.05
N TYR A 50 -2.37 3.24 7.31
CA TYR A 50 -3.09 4.22 6.52
C TYR A 50 -3.58 5.39 7.39
N GLN A 51 -4.21 5.09 8.53
CA GLN A 51 -4.66 6.11 9.48
C GLN A 51 -3.49 7.00 9.97
N GLN A 52 -2.38 6.39 10.42
CA GLN A 52 -1.19 7.13 10.88
C GLN A 52 -0.61 8.05 9.80
N LEU A 53 -0.61 7.61 8.53
CA LEU A 53 -0.14 8.41 7.41
C LEU A 53 -1.02 9.66 7.21
N LEU A 54 -2.34 9.49 7.22
CA LEU A 54 -3.27 10.60 7.08
C LEU A 54 -3.19 11.59 8.26
N GLU A 55 -3.12 11.08 9.49
CA GLU A 55 -2.97 11.91 10.70
C GLU A 55 -1.67 12.73 10.68
N GLY A 56 -0.59 12.19 10.09
CA GLY A 56 0.66 12.92 9.87
C GLY A 56 0.62 13.92 8.70
N GLY A 57 -0.44 13.94 7.90
CA GLY A 57 -0.58 14.77 6.70
C GLY A 57 0.17 14.23 5.48
N ALA A 58 0.52 12.94 5.47
CA ALA A 58 1.03 12.27 4.27
C ALA A 58 -0.13 11.93 3.31
N GLN A 59 0.19 11.75 2.03
CA GLN A 59 -0.74 11.23 1.04
C GLN A 59 -0.63 9.70 1.01
N ALA A 60 -1.76 9.01 1.14
CA ALA A 60 -1.79 7.56 1.10
C ALA A 60 -3.05 7.03 0.41
N GLU A 61 -2.96 5.83 -0.16
CA GLU A 61 -4.07 5.07 -0.73
C GLU A 61 -4.04 3.63 -0.20
N LEU A 62 -5.20 3.07 0.16
CA LEU A 62 -5.33 1.72 0.71
C LEU A 62 -6.35 0.90 -0.08
N HIS A 63 -5.91 -0.26 -0.56
CA HIS A 63 -6.77 -1.31 -1.12
C HIS A 63 -6.78 -2.55 -0.22
N ALA A 64 -7.93 -2.85 0.36
CA ALA A 64 -8.14 -4.03 1.20
C ALA A 64 -9.04 -5.05 0.47
N PHE A 65 -8.50 -6.23 0.17
CA PHE A 65 -9.24 -7.31 -0.48
C PHE A 65 -9.70 -8.35 0.54
N ARG A 66 -10.88 -8.93 0.37
CA ARG A 66 -11.35 -10.01 1.25
C ARG A 66 -10.47 -11.26 1.19
N ARG A 67 -9.96 -11.60 0.00
CA ARG A 67 -9.19 -12.83 -0.27
C ARG A 67 -7.94 -12.57 -1.09
N GLY A 68 -6.84 -13.23 -0.74
CA GLY A 68 -5.58 -13.19 -1.50
C GLY A 68 -4.41 -13.93 -0.84
N ASP A 69 -4.50 -14.33 0.44
CA ASP A 69 -3.36 -14.85 1.21
C ASP A 69 -2.22 -13.80 1.30
N HIS A 70 -1.12 -14.12 1.97
CA HIS A 70 0.07 -13.26 2.09
C HIS A 70 0.84 -13.12 0.77
N GLY A 71 0.61 -14.01 -0.19
CA GLY A 71 1.48 -14.22 -1.34
C GLY A 71 0.77 -14.11 -2.69
N PHE A 72 -0.28 -13.29 -2.84
CA PHE A 72 -1.01 -13.20 -4.12
C PHE A 72 -0.12 -12.75 -5.30
N GLY A 73 0.98 -12.05 -5.03
CA GLY A 73 2.02 -11.74 -6.01
C GLY A 73 1.53 -10.88 -7.18
N MET A 74 2.36 -10.84 -8.22
CA MET A 74 2.01 -10.28 -9.54
C MET A 74 1.66 -11.37 -10.57
N THR A 75 1.91 -12.64 -10.24
CA THR A 75 1.42 -13.80 -11.00
C THR A 75 -0.10 -13.86 -10.94
N PRO A 76 -0.79 -14.60 -11.83
CA PRO A 76 -2.24 -14.53 -11.97
C PRO A 76 -2.96 -15.00 -10.69
N ALA A 77 -3.17 -14.05 -9.77
CA ALA A 77 -3.98 -14.22 -8.60
C ALA A 77 -5.43 -14.46 -9.05
N SER A 78 -6.17 -15.25 -8.28
CA SER A 78 -7.58 -15.51 -8.55
C SER A 78 -8.48 -14.55 -7.76
N GLY A 79 -9.69 -14.31 -8.25
CA GLY A 79 -10.63 -13.40 -7.58
C GLY A 79 -10.31 -11.92 -7.78
N SER A 80 -10.83 -11.06 -6.91
CA SER A 80 -10.75 -9.60 -7.06
C SER A 80 -9.35 -9.03 -6.84
N VAL A 81 -8.52 -9.69 -6.03
CA VAL A 81 -7.16 -9.22 -5.71
C VAL A 81 -6.29 -9.09 -6.95
N ARG A 82 -6.53 -9.88 -8.01
CA ARG A 82 -5.82 -9.79 -9.29
C ARG A 82 -5.79 -8.38 -9.90
N ASN A 83 -6.75 -7.52 -9.55
CA ASN A 83 -6.87 -6.17 -10.07
C ASN A 83 -5.92 -5.17 -9.37
N TRP A 84 -5.21 -5.58 -8.30
CA TRP A 84 -4.38 -4.68 -7.50
C TRP A 84 -3.28 -3.99 -8.31
N THR A 85 -2.71 -4.67 -9.31
CA THR A 85 -1.66 -4.09 -10.17
C THR A 85 -2.22 -3.03 -11.13
N SER A 86 -3.46 -3.20 -11.61
CA SER A 86 -4.16 -2.16 -12.37
C SER A 86 -4.42 -0.93 -11.52
N LEU A 87 -4.92 -1.13 -10.29
CA LEU A 87 -5.15 -0.04 -9.33
C LEU A 87 -3.85 0.69 -8.99
N TYR A 88 -2.75 -0.05 -8.80
CA TYR A 88 -1.43 0.53 -8.60
C TYR A 88 -0.94 1.34 -9.80
N ALA A 89 -1.15 0.85 -11.03
CA ALA A 89 -0.79 1.57 -12.24
C ALA A 89 -1.60 2.87 -12.40
N ASP A 90 -2.90 2.84 -12.12
CA ASP A 90 -3.76 4.03 -12.16
C ASP A 90 -3.33 5.05 -11.09
N TRP A 91 -3.02 4.59 -9.87
CA TRP A 91 -2.45 5.45 -8.83
C TRP A 91 -1.12 6.08 -9.25
N MET A 92 -0.23 5.35 -9.92
CA MET A 92 1.02 5.92 -10.46
C MET A 92 0.76 6.98 -11.53
N ARG A 93 -0.29 6.83 -12.34
CA ARG A 93 -0.70 7.84 -13.33
C ARG A 93 -1.27 9.09 -12.65
N ASP A 94 -2.04 8.94 -11.58
CA ASP A 94 -2.53 10.07 -10.77
C ASP A 94 -1.36 10.89 -10.19
N LEU A 95 -0.27 10.21 -9.82
CA LEU A 95 0.99 10.84 -9.40
C LEU A 95 1.86 11.38 -10.55
N LYS A 96 1.48 11.12 -11.81
CA LYS A 96 2.26 11.45 -13.02
C LYS A 96 3.65 10.78 -13.03
N LEU A 97 3.76 9.61 -12.42
CA LEU A 97 4.96 8.78 -12.41
C LEU A 97 4.93 7.68 -13.49
N LEU A 98 3.76 7.46 -14.09
CA LEU A 98 3.55 6.59 -15.24
C LEU A 98 2.77 7.35 -16.30
N ASP A 99 3.14 7.16 -17.57
CA ASP A 99 2.41 7.73 -18.69
C ASP A 99 1.01 7.11 -18.81
N LYS A 100 0.13 7.81 -19.54
CA LYS A 100 -1.23 7.34 -19.79
C LYS A 100 -1.24 6.05 -20.60
#